data_AF-K2JS75-F1
#
_entry.id   AF-K2JS75-F1
#
_cell.length_a   1.000
_cell.length_b   1.000
_cell.length_c   1.000
_cell.angle_alpha   90.00
_cell.angle_beta   90.00
_cell.angle_gamma   90.00
#
_symmetry.space_group_name_H-M   'P 1'
#
loop_
_entity.id
_entity.type
_entity.pdbx_description
1 polymer ?
#
loop_
_entity_poly.entity_id
_entity_poly.type
_entity_poly.pdbx_seq_one_letter_code
_entity_poly.pdbx_strand_id
1 'polypeptide(L)'
;MAATSNPALALLAKSIADVVGANSELYRDVLRAVESDEYVDIMLAQASFDTLSGEIKREISDRVDDLVAQYLAKGQSVEEMAEALAEDLPDGMA
;
A
#
# COMPACT_ATOMS: atom_id res chain seq x y z
N MET A 1 3.52 17.72 9.96
CA MET A 1 3.59 17.85 8.49
C MET A 1 2.93 16.61 7.96
N ALA A 2 1.84 16.74 7.19
CA ALA A 2 1.21 15.57 6.60
C ALA A 2 2.23 14.90 5.69
N ALA A 3 2.61 13.66 6.00
CA ALA A 3 3.37 12.84 5.08
C ALA A 3 2.58 12.84 3.77
N THR A 4 3.19 13.34 2.70
CA THR A 4 2.65 13.16 1.35
C THR A 4 2.72 11.67 1.04
N SER A 5 1.75 10.92 1.56
CA SER A 5 1.58 9.50 1.29
C SER A 5 1.48 9.35 -0.20
N ASN A 6 2.46 8.69 -0.81
CA ASN A 6 2.38 8.31 -2.21
C ASN A 6 1.12 7.45 -2.38
N PRO A 7 0.07 7.93 -3.09
CA PRO A 7 -1.23 7.26 -3.10
C PRO A 7 -1.15 5.86 -3.71
N ALA A 8 -0.21 5.65 -4.64
CA ALA A 8 0.03 4.35 -5.24
C ALA A 8 0.67 3.36 -4.25
N LEU A 9 1.63 3.82 -3.43
CA LEU A 9 2.23 2.98 -2.39
C LEU A 9 1.23 2.69 -1.26
N ALA A 10 0.38 3.66 -0.89
CA ALA A 10 -0.66 3.45 0.12
C ALA A 10 -1.72 2.45 -0.35
N LEU A 11 -2.12 2.51 -1.63
CA LEU A 11 -3.02 1.55 -2.25
C LEU A 11 -2.42 0.14 -2.28
N LEU A 12 -1.12 0.05 -2.59
CA LEU A 12 -0.37 -1.21 -2.54
C LEU A 12 -0.32 -1.77 -1.12
N ALA A 13 -0.03 -0.92 -0.12
CA ALA A 13 -0.01 -1.31 1.29
C ALA A 13 -1.36 -1.88 1.74
N LYS A 14 -2.47 -1.22 1.38
CA LYS A 14 -3.83 -1.70 1.68
C LYS A 14 -4.11 -3.04 1.01
N SER A 15 -3.73 -3.20 -0.25
CA SER A 15 -3.91 -4.47 -0.98
C SER A 15 -3.13 -5.62 -0.36
N ILE A 16 -1.90 -5.35 0.10
CA ILE A 16 -1.07 -6.31 0.82
C ILE A 16 -1.67 -6.66 2.18
N ALA A 17 -2.19 -5.67 2.92
CA ALA A 17 -2.86 -5.90 4.19
C ALA A 17 -4.09 -6.81 4.03
N ASP A 18 -4.87 -6.61 2.97
CA ASP A 18 -6.08 -7.41 2.69
C ASP A 18 -5.76 -8.87 2.31
N VAL A 19 -4.64 -9.11 1.61
CA VAL A 19 -4.27 -10.44 1.11
C VAL A 19 -3.36 -11.20 2.08
N VAL A 20 -2.28 -10.57 2.54
CA VAL A 20 -1.21 -11.20 3.34
C VAL A 20 -1.34 -10.87 4.83
N GLY A 21 -2.15 -9.88 5.18
CA GLY A 21 -2.40 -9.44 6.55
C GLY A 21 -1.51 -8.27 6.98
N ALA A 22 -2.10 -7.37 7.79
CA ALA A 22 -1.45 -6.18 8.35
C ALA A 22 -0.32 -6.47 9.35
N ASN A 23 -0.10 -7.73 9.73
CA ASN A 23 1.02 -8.15 10.59
C ASN A 23 2.21 -8.72 9.81
N SER A 24 2.11 -8.79 8.48
CA SER A 24 3.17 -9.33 7.63
C SER A 24 4.39 -8.39 7.57
N GLU A 25 5.58 -8.97 7.44
CA GLU A 25 6.83 -8.23 7.24
C GLU A 25 6.75 -7.36 5.99
N LEU A 26 6.22 -7.92 4.89
CA LEU A 26 5.98 -7.19 3.65
C LEU A 26 5.10 -5.94 3.85
N TYR A 27 3.98 -6.07 4.61
CA TYR A 27 3.13 -4.91 4.88
C TYR A 27 3.90 -3.81 5.62
N ARG A 28 4.73 -4.18 6.60
CA ARG A 28 5.53 -3.23 7.38
C ARG A 28 6.60 -2.55 6.52
N ASP A 29 7.25 -3.29 5.64
CA ASP A 29 8.27 -2.74 4.74
C ASP A 29 7.64 -1.75 3.75
N VAL A 30 6.48 -2.10 3.19
CA VAL A 30 5.74 -1.21 2.28
C VAL A 30 5.21 0.00 3.02
N LEU A 31 4.70 -0.15 4.24
CA LEU A 31 4.25 0.97 5.07
C LEU A 31 5.40 1.94 5.37
N ARG A 32 6.58 1.42 5.74
CA ARG A 32 7.78 2.24 5.94
C ARG A 32 8.14 3.00 4.66
N ALA A 33 8.07 2.35 3.50
CA ALA A 33 8.31 3.02 2.22
C ALA A 33 7.26 4.10 1.89
N VAL A 34 6.00 3.92 2.28
CA VAL A 34 4.94 4.95 2.17
C VAL A 34 5.27 6.17 3.04
N GLU A 35 5.77 5.94 4.26
CA GLU A 35 6.04 7.00 5.24
C GLU A 35 7.34 7.76 4.96
N SER A 36 8.41 7.05 4.59
CA SER A 36 9.73 7.64 4.44
C SER A 36 9.98 8.23 3.05
N ASP A 37 9.35 7.67 2.01
CA ASP A 37 9.66 7.93 0.58
C ASP A 37 11.17 7.78 0.25
N GLU A 38 11.92 7.08 1.11
CA GLU A 38 13.34 6.85 0.96
C GLU A 38 13.60 5.68 0.02
N TYR A 39 14.54 5.86 -0.91
CA TYR A 39 14.86 4.84 -1.91
C TYR A 39 15.23 3.48 -1.28
N VAL A 40 15.91 3.51 -0.13
CA VAL A 40 16.31 2.29 0.60
C VAL A 40 15.10 1.51 1.11
N ASP A 41 14.07 2.19 1.62
CA ASP A 41 12.86 1.53 2.11
C ASP A 41 12.02 0.97 0.96
N ILE A 42 11.98 1.68 -0.18
CA ILE A 42 11.36 1.16 -1.41
C ILE A 42 12.07 -0.12 -1.89
N MET A 43 13.41 -0.15 -1.85
CA MET A 43 14.17 -1.35 -2.21
C MET A 43 13.89 -2.52 -1.26
N LEU A 44 13.77 -2.27 0.04
CA LEU A 44 13.44 -3.31 1.02
C LEU A 44 12.02 -3.87 0.78
N ALA A 45 11.04 -2.99 0.58
CA ALA A 45 9.68 -3.38 0.23
C ALA A 45 9.62 -4.22 -1.05
N GLN A 46 10.39 -3.84 -2.08
CA GLN A 46 10.51 -4.60 -3.31
C GLN A 46 11.12 -5.99 -3.07
N ALA A 47 12.21 -6.07 -2.30
CA ALA A 47 12.86 -7.34 -1.99
C ALA A 47 11.90 -8.29 -1.26
N SER A 48 11.17 -7.79 -0.27
CA SER A 48 10.15 -8.56 0.45
C SER A 48 9.03 -9.02 -0.48
N PHE A 49 8.56 -8.15 -1.38
CA PHE A 49 7.55 -8.49 -2.38
C PHE A 49 8.05 -9.58 -3.34
N ASP A 50 9.31 -9.52 -3.74
CA ASP A 50 9.89 -10.47 -4.68
C ASP A 50 9.95 -11.91 -4.15
N THR A 51 10.01 -12.08 -2.83
CA THR A 51 9.97 -13.40 -2.17
C THR A 51 8.61 -14.10 -2.21
N LEU A 52 7.54 -13.38 -2.52
CA LEU A 52 6.19 -13.94 -2.57
C LEU A 52 6.02 -14.95 -3.71
N SER A 53 5.11 -15.90 -3.51
CA SER A 53 4.67 -16.80 -4.58
C SER A 53 3.96 -16.02 -5.70
N GLY A 54 3.99 -16.55 -6.93
CA GLY A 54 3.27 -15.95 -8.06
C GLY A 54 1.75 -15.88 -7.85
N GLU A 55 1.19 -16.78 -7.05
CA GLU A 55 -0.23 -16.79 -6.67
C GLU A 55 -0.55 -15.59 -5.78
N ILE A 56 0.21 -15.37 -4.70
CA ILE A 56 0.00 -14.21 -3.80
C ILE A 56 0.21 -12.89 -4.56
N LYS A 57 1.23 -12.80 -5.43
CA LYS A 57 1.45 -11.61 -6.25
C LYS A 57 0.23 -11.30 -7.15
N ARG A 58 -0.40 -12.34 -7.70
CA ARG A 58 -1.61 -12.20 -8.52
C ARG A 58 -2.79 -11.73 -7.68
N GLU A 59 -3.01 -12.32 -6.51
CA GLU A 59 -4.09 -11.89 -5.60
C GLU A 59 -3.94 -10.43 -5.17
N ILE A 60 -2.71 -9.98 -4.87
CA ILE A 60 -2.42 -8.57 -4.57
C ILE A 60 -2.75 -7.69 -5.78
N SER A 61 -2.36 -8.10 -6.99
CA SER A 61 -2.66 -7.36 -8.22
C SER A 61 -4.17 -7.23 -8.47
N ASP A 62 -4.90 -8.34 -8.37
CA ASP A 62 -6.35 -8.36 -8.54
C ASP A 62 -7.02 -7.46 -7.49
N ARG A 63 -6.49 -7.43 -6.26
CA ARG A 63 -6.98 -6.55 -5.19
C ARG A 63 -6.72 -5.07 -5.45
N VAL A 64 -5.56 -4.72 -6.02
CA VAL A 64 -5.27 -3.35 -6.45
C VAL A 64 -6.29 -2.90 -7.49
N ASP A 65 -6.53 -3.72 -8.52
CA ASP A 65 -7.50 -3.40 -9.58
C ASP A 65 -8.91 -3.20 -9.03
N ASP A 66 -9.35 -4.06 -8.10
CA ASP A 66 -10.64 -3.93 -7.42
C ASP A 66 -10.77 -2.62 -6.64
N LEU A 67 -9.71 -2.21 -5.93
CA LEU A 67 -9.71 -0.97 -5.16
C LEU A 67 -9.73 0.25 -6.10
N VAL A 68 -8.91 0.26 -7.14
CA VAL A 68 -8.94 1.33 -8.16
C VAL A 68 -10.34 1.45 -8.77
N ALA A 69 -10.95 0.34 -9.16
CA ALA A 69 -12.30 0.33 -9.71
C ALA A 69 -13.34 0.92 -8.73
N GLN A 70 -13.23 0.60 -7.43
CA GLN A 70 -14.10 1.16 -6.40
C GLN A 70 -13.92 2.68 -6.23
N TYR A 71 -12.67 3.17 -6.24
CA TYR A 71 -12.40 4.62 -6.13
C TYR A 71 -12.90 5.38 -7.37
N LEU A 72 -12.66 4.85 -8.57
CA LEU A 72 -13.18 5.42 -9.81
C LEU A 72 -14.71 5.43 -9.85
N ALA A 73 -15.36 4.36 -9.39
CA ALA A 73 -16.83 4.28 -9.33
C ALA A 73 -17.44 5.29 -8.36
N LYS A 74 -16.71 5.67 -7.30
CA LYS A 74 -17.11 6.71 -6.35
C LYS A 74 -16.88 8.13 -6.87
N GLY A 75 -16.23 8.28 -8.05
CA GLY A 75 -15.88 9.58 -8.63
C GLY A 75 -14.84 10.34 -7.82
N GLN A 76 -14.06 9.64 -6.98
CA GLN A 76 -13.07 10.27 -6.11
C GLN A 76 -11.85 10.72 -6.92
N SER A 77 -11.35 11.91 -6.62
CA SER A 77 -10.06 12.37 -7.16
C SER A 77 -8.91 11.56 -6.55
N VAL A 78 -7.73 11.64 -7.17
CA VAL A 78 -6.52 10.97 -6.65
C VAL A 78 -6.16 11.50 -5.26
N GLU A 79 -6.41 12.79 -5.03
CA GLU A 79 -6.21 13.46 -3.74
C GLU A 79 -7.18 12.94 -2.67
N GLU A 80 -8.47 12.76 -3.00
CA GLU A 80 -9.47 12.19 -2.08
C GLU A 80 -9.19 10.71 -1.78
N MET A 81 -8.65 9.97 -2.76
CA MET A 81 -8.18 8.62 -2.56
C MET A 81 -6.96 8.59 -1.64
N ALA A 82 -6.00 9.50 -1.83
CA ALA A 82 -4.82 9.61 -0.98
C ALA A 82 -5.18 9.91 0.48
N GLU A 83 -6.14 10.80 0.70
CA GLU A 83 -6.65 11.16 2.03
C GLU A 83 -7.37 9.96 2.68
N ALA A 84 -8.28 9.29 1.95
CA ALA A 84 -8.96 8.10 2.45
C ALA A 84 -7.99 6.94 2.77
N LEU A 85 -6.92 6.78 1.98
CA LEU A 85 -5.90 5.78 2.24
C LEU A 85 -5.04 6.15 3.44
N ALA A 86 -4.70 7.43 3.63
CA ALA A 86 -3.93 7.89 4.78
C ALA A 86 -4.69 7.70 6.11
N GLU A 87 -6.02 7.84 6.12
CA GLU A 87 -6.86 7.56 7.30
C GLU A 87 -6.94 6.06 7.64
N ASP A 88 -6.83 5.20 6.64
CA ASP A 88 -6.91 3.74 6.79
C ASP A 88 -5.56 3.10 7.18
N LEU A 89 -4.45 3.82 7.06
CA LEU A 89 -3.14 3.35 7.50
C LEU A 89 -3.01 3.53 9.01
N PRO A 90 -2.52 2.52 9.76
CA PRO A 90 -2.33 2.65 11.19
C PRO A 90 -1.35 3.80 11.48
N ASP A 91 -1.76 4.71 12.37
CA ASP A 91 -0.90 5.79 12.86
C ASP A 91 0.44 5.21 13.33
N GLY A 92 1.51 5.82 12.80
CA GLY A 92 2.92 5.46 12.95
C GLY A 92 3.26 4.49 14.09
N MET A 93 3.89 3.37 13.72
CA MET A 93 4.71 2.62 14.67
C MET A 93 5.97 3.46 15.00
N ALA A 94 5.79 4.40 15.93
CA ALA A 94 6.88 5.07 16.64
C ALA A 94 7.65 4.09 17.54
#